data_AF-A0A660TQ30-F1
#
_entry.id   AF-A0A660TQ30-F1
#
_cell.length_a   1.000
_cell.length_b   1.000
_cell.length_c   1.000
_cell.angle_alpha   90.00
_cell.angle_beta   90.00
_cell.angle_gamma   90.00
#
_symmetry.space_group_name_H-M   'P 1'
#
loop_
_entity.id
_entity.type
_entity.pdbx_description
1 polymer ?
#
loop_
_entity_poly.entity_id
_entity_poly.type
_entity_poly.pdbx_seq_one_letter_code
_entity_poly.pdbx_strand_id
1 'polypeptide(L)'
;SYFATYQIVGKKGWVHQCRDIDEGTKFDLKDVYMMHDETNVYFKITTYRGWEDPFKDGVFFEIDIDADQNPDTGFEEGMGEDFFISVYPDQEGIMKCYVAIYTSDGWQDYQEIETFKIEKNSNIVELSFPRILIGNPDKFNYWVGVGYWYEEEDKNWDYYPNDDEPFYYLEYDLTKKLTQPALPLEIDIPDNYKTDRDSIMVKGKTSSDATVEINGEEVLVSSSGIFAKIVELNPGENIIDVKAYDSAGNTAEVKRRVIYEKGRKVVIELWIGKKKAKMNGKDYLLDAPPFIENGRTLVPIRFIAESFGAKVDWIGETKTVIINLESKKISIVLQIGSKIAIVNGERIILDVAPKIVNGRTFVPLRFVAETFGAEVLWNGSERKITIIFTP
;
A
#
# COMPACT_ATOMS: atom_id res chain seq x y z
N SER A 1 -14.84 -29.75 8.11
CA SER A 1 -14.81 -28.27 8.07
C SER A 1 -13.38 -27.72 7.95
N TYR A 2 -12.54 -28.35 7.11
CA TYR A 2 -11.10 -28.09 7.06
C TYR A 2 -10.62 -27.59 5.70
N PHE A 3 -11.42 -26.82 4.96
CA PHE A 3 -10.88 -26.12 3.79
C PHE A 3 -11.35 -24.67 3.82
N ALA A 4 -10.54 -23.87 4.52
CA ALA A 4 -10.48 -22.43 4.32
C ALA A 4 -10.26 -22.13 2.83
N THR A 5 -10.69 -20.94 2.39
CA THR A 5 -10.44 -20.38 1.06
C THR A 5 -9.08 -20.80 0.47
N TYR A 6 -9.07 -21.34 -0.76
CA TYR A 6 -7.81 -21.64 -1.45
C TYR A 6 -7.01 -20.35 -1.64
N GLN A 7 -5.85 -20.28 -0.99
CA GLN A 7 -4.91 -19.17 -1.17
C GLN A 7 -3.97 -19.50 -2.31
N ILE A 8 -3.85 -18.59 -3.26
CA ILE A 8 -2.91 -18.75 -4.36
C ILE A 8 -1.53 -18.21 -3.97
N VAL A 9 -0.48 -18.86 -4.45
CA VAL A 9 0.92 -18.52 -4.25
C VAL A 9 1.58 -18.22 -5.59
N GLY A 10 2.51 -17.27 -5.57
CA GLY A 10 3.31 -16.92 -6.75
C GLY A 10 2.55 -16.15 -7.83
N LYS A 11 3.32 -15.55 -8.76
CA LYS A 11 2.80 -14.64 -9.81
C LYS A 11 1.76 -15.27 -10.73
N LYS A 12 1.72 -16.60 -10.80
CA LYS A 12 0.82 -17.38 -11.66
C LYS A 12 -0.45 -17.84 -10.94
N GLY A 13 -0.59 -17.65 -9.63
CA GLY A 13 -1.82 -17.98 -8.92
C GLY A 13 -2.03 -19.46 -8.58
N TRP A 14 -0.96 -20.19 -8.27
CA TRP A 14 -1.03 -21.62 -7.93
C TRP A 14 -1.53 -21.86 -6.51
N VAL A 15 -2.40 -22.82 -6.27
CA VAL A 15 -2.77 -23.28 -4.93
C VAL A 15 -1.95 -24.51 -4.57
N HIS A 16 -1.18 -24.45 -3.49
CA HIS A 16 -0.47 -25.63 -2.97
C HIS A 16 -1.48 -26.62 -2.38
N GLN A 17 -1.55 -27.83 -2.94
CA GLN A 17 -2.51 -28.86 -2.54
C GLN A 17 -1.94 -29.77 -1.46
N CYS A 18 -0.76 -30.32 -1.72
CA CYS A 18 -0.09 -31.20 -0.79
C CYS A 18 1.43 -31.11 -0.92
N ARG A 19 2.10 -31.50 0.16
CA ARG A 19 3.50 -31.87 0.16
C ARG A 19 3.59 -33.34 0.56
N ASP A 20 4.35 -34.07 -0.21
CA ASP A 20 4.62 -35.47 0.02
C ASP A 20 5.91 -35.70 0.84
N ILE A 21 6.04 -36.88 1.46
CA ILE A 21 7.19 -37.26 2.29
C ILE A 21 8.28 -37.85 1.39
N ASP A 22 9.53 -37.38 1.54
CA ASP A 22 10.67 -37.96 0.81
C ASP A 22 10.96 -39.40 1.28
N GLU A 23 10.50 -40.38 0.50
CA GLU A 23 10.68 -41.81 0.74
C GLU A 23 12.02 -42.36 0.23
N GLY A 24 12.75 -41.55 -0.55
CA GLY A 24 14.04 -41.89 -1.11
C GLY A 24 13.97 -42.59 -2.47
N THR A 25 12.83 -42.55 -3.16
CA THR A 25 12.67 -43.12 -4.50
C THR A 25 13.45 -42.28 -5.54
N LYS A 26 13.66 -42.86 -6.73
CA LYS A 26 14.44 -42.20 -7.81
C LYS A 26 13.79 -40.88 -8.25
N PHE A 27 12.50 -40.95 -8.55
CA PHE A 27 11.64 -39.79 -8.73
C PHE A 27 10.61 -39.84 -7.64
N ASP A 28 10.72 -38.87 -6.76
CA ASP A 28 10.05 -38.85 -5.48
C ASP A 28 9.18 -37.61 -5.42
N LEU A 29 7.88 -37.78 -5.23
CA LEU A 29 6.90 -36.71 -5.30
C LEU A 29 7.19 -35.72 -4.17
N LYS A 30 7.01 -34.43 -4.44
CA LYS A 30 7.32 -33.39 -3.45
C LYS A 30 6.18 -32.46 -3.20
N ASP A 31 5.72 -31.75 -4.23
CA ASP A 31 4.66 -30.76 -4.06
C ASP A 31 3.73 -30.83 -5.27
N VAL A 32 2.43 -30.87 -5.02
CA VAL A 32 1.39 -30.72 -6.04
C VAL A 32 0.75 -29.35 -5.87
N TYR A 33 0.67 -28.60 -6.95
CA TYR A 33 -0.02 -27.33 -7.04
C TYR A 33 -1.09 -27.41 -8.11
N MET A 34 -2.22 -26.77 -7.85
CA MET A 34 -3.33 -26.68 -8.79
C MET A 34 -3.83 -25.25 -8.93
N MET A 35 -4.35 -24.93 -10.11
CA MET A 35 -5.09 -23.69 -10.36
C MET A 35 -6.25 -24.05 -11.30
N HIS A 36 -7.30 -23.24 -11.32
CA HIS A 36 -8.35 -23.35 -12.33
C HIS A 36 -8.78 -21.97 -12.82
N ASP A 37 -9.30 -21.95 -14.05
CA ASP A 37 -10.11 -20.84 -14.55
C ASP A 37 -11.51 -21.34 -14.92
N GLU A 38 -12.29 -20.53 -15.64
CA GLU A 38 -13.65 -20.90 -16.06
C GLU A 38 -13.67 -22.14 -16.96
N THR A 39 -12.56 -22.46 -17.63
CA THR A 39 -12.48 -23.44 -18.72
C THR A 39 -11.46 -24.54 -18.52
N ASN A 40 -10.39 -24.32 -17.75
CA ASN A 40 -9.26 -25.23 -17.62
C ASN A 40 -8.90 -25.51 -16.17
N VAL A 41 -8.32 -26.69 -15.97
CA VAL A 41 -7.59 -27.08 -14.76
C VAL A 41 -6.11 -27.10 -15.09
N TYR A 42 -5.29 -26.65 -14.16
CA TYR A 42 -3.84 -26.60 -14.26
C TYR A 42 -3.23 -27.40 -13.13
N PHE A 43 -2.25 -28.23 -13.46
CA PHE A 43 -1.40 -28.94 -12.52
C PHE A 43 0.04 -28.51 -12.66
N LYS A 44 0.72 -28.37 -11.52
CA LYS A 44 2.16 -28.28 -11.43
C LYS A 44 2.61 -29.25 -10.36
N ILE A 45 3.39 -30.23 -10.77
CA ILE A 45 3.89 -31.29 -9.91
C ILE A 45 5.41 -31.15 -9.85
N THR A 46 5.97 -31.25 -8.65
CA THR A 46 7.41 -31.22 -8.45
C THR A 46 7.88 -32.45 -7.69
N THR A 47 9.10 -32.88 -7.99
CA THR A 47 9.79 -33.98 -7.31
C THR A 47 10.95 -33.47 -6.46
N TYR A 48 11.38 -34.23 -5.45
CA TYR A 48 12.56 -33.89 -4.64
C TYR A 48 13.85 -33.94 -5.47
N ARG A 49 13.89 -34.86 -6.43
CA ARG A 49 15.03 -35.14 -7.31
C ARG A 49 14.68 -34.79 -8.76
N GLY A 50 15.63 -34.16 -9.46
CA GLY A 50 15.45 -33.81 -10.87
C GLY A 50 15.93 -34.88 -11.84
N TRP A 51 15.60 -34.69 -13.12
CA TRP A 51 16.05 -35.48 -14.25
C TRP A 51 16.90 -34.61 -15.20
N GLU A 52 17.85 -35.23 -15.89
CA GLU A 52 18.61 -34.56 -16.95
C GLU A 52 17.83 -34.58 -18.26
N ASP A 53 17.27 -35.73 -18.64
CA ASP A 53 16.48 -35.94 -19.85
C ASP A 53 15.29 -36.84 -19.50
N PRO A 54 14.04 -36.31 -19.51
CA PRO A 54 12.89 -37.07 -19.03
C PRO A 54 12.71 -38.39 -19.78
N PHE A 55 13.04 -38.44 -21.08
CA PHE A 55 12.98 -39.67 -21.86
C PHE A 55 14.07 -40.67 -21.44
N LYS A 56 15.32 -40.24 -21.31
CA LYS A 56 16.41 -41.18 -20.97
C LYS A 56 16.34 -41.66 -19.54
N ASP A 57 15.91 -40.79 -18.64
CA ASP A 57 15.88 -41.09 -17.21
C ASP A 57 14.62 -41.87 -16.81
N GLY A 58 13.66 -42.01 -17.73
CA GLY A 58 12.47 -42.80 -17.51
C GLY A 58 11.35 -42.06 -16.81
N VAL A 59 11.25 -40.72 -16.85
CA VAL A 59 10.30 -39.94 -16.04
C VAL A 59 8.85 -40.10 -16.50
N PHE A 60 8.04 -40.77 -15.69
CA PHE A 60 6.61 -40.95 -15.91
C PHE A 60 5.80 -40.20 -14.85
N PHE A 61 4.68 -39.59 -15.24
CA PHE A 61 3.70 -38.99 -14.32
C PHE A 61 2.29 -39.44 -14.65
N GLU A 62 1.46 -39.56 -13.62
CA GLU A 62 0.04 -39.86 -13.73
C GLU A 62 -0.79 -39.00 -12.78
N ILE A 63 -1.99 -38.65 -13.21
CA ILE A 63 -3.02 -37.99 -12.42
C ILE A 63 -4.32 -38.76 -12.65
N ASP A 64 -4.79 -39.43 -11.62
CA ASP A 64 -6.03 -40.16 -11.62
C ASP A 64 -7.13 -39.28 -11.06
N ILE A 65 -8.29 -39.28 -11.73
CA ILE A 65 -9.40 -38.38 -11.47
C ILE A 65 -10.69 -39.21 -11.35
N ASP A 66 -11.29 -39.13 -10.18
CA ASP A 66 -12.66 -39.51 -9.91
C ASP A 66 -13.52 -38.23 -10.02
N ALA A 67 -14.21 -38.10 -11.16
CA ALA A 67 -14.92 -36.88 -11.54
C ALA A 67 -16.38 -36.87 -11.07
N ASP A 68 -17.01 -38.05 -10.96
CA ASP A 68 -18.41 -38.19 -10.58
C ASP A 68 -18.64 -38.74 -9.16
N GLN A 69 -17.56 -39.08 -8.44
CA GLN A 69 -17.56 -39.69 -7.10
C GLN A 69 -18.26 -41.06 -7.06
N ASN A 70 -18.30 -41.75 -8.20
CA ASN A 70 -18.83 -43.11 -8.32
C ASN A 70 -17.73 -44.13 -8.04
N PRO A 71 -17.84 -44.94 -6.97
CA PRO A 71 -16.81 -45.92 -6.64
C PRO A 71 -16.77 -47.13 -7.60
N ASP A 72 -17.73 -47.29 -8.50
CA ASP A 72 -17.87 -48.47 -9.36
C ASP A 72 -17.03 -48.40 -10.66
N THR A 73 -16.12 -47.43 -10.79
CA THR A 73 -15.21 -47.20 -11.94
C THR A 73 -13.73 -47.39 -11.55
N GLY A 74 -12.85 -47.53 -12.55
CA GLY A 74 -11.39 -47.62 -12.32
C GLY A 74 -10.80 -49.03 -12.21
N PHE A 75 -9.57 -49.13 -11.68
CA PHE A 75 -8.82 -50.38 -11.54
C PHE A 75 -9.42 -51.32 -10.47
N GLU A 76 -9.27 -52.64 -10.67
CA GLU A 76 -9.61 -53.72 -9.71
C GLU A 76 -11.04 -53.71 -9.09
N GLU A 77 -12.07 -53.36 -9.87
CA GLU A 77 -13.48 -53.29 -9.41
C GLU A 77 -13.76 -52.21 -8.34
N GLY A 78 -13.06 -51.07 -8.37
CA GLY A 78 -13.62 -49.83 -7.84
C GLY A 78 -12.74 -49.05 -6.86
N MET A 79 -11.88 -48.20 -7.39
CA MET A 79 -11.38 -47.06 -6.63
C MET A 79 -12.13 -45.76 -7.00
N GLY A 80 -12.79 -45.73 -8.17
CA GLY A 80 -13.72 -44.68 -8.59
C GLY A 80 -13.17 -43.76 -9.68
N GLU A 81 -11.98 -44.04 -10.23
CA GLU A 81 -11.40 -43.21 -11.28
C GLU A 81 -12.20 -43.31 -12.59
N ASP A 82 -12.57 -42.15 -13.11
CA ASP A 82 -13.21 -41.99 -14.41
C ASP A 82 -12.20 -41.67 -15.51
N PHE A 83 -11.11 -40.99 -15.14
CA PHE A 83 -10.08 -40.52 -16.04
C PHE A 83 -8.70 -40.70 -15.42
N PHE A 84 -7.70 -41.02 -16.23
CA PHE A 84 -6.30 -40.79 -15.84
C PHE A 84 -5.61 -39.95 -16.91
N ILE A 85 -4.70 -39.09 -16.47
CA ILE A 85 -3.90 -38.21 -17.31
C ILE A 85 -2.44 -38.56 -17.10
N SER A 86 -1.77 -39.02 -18.16
CA SER A 86 -0.40 -39.51 -18.08
C SER A 86 0.55 -38.71 -18.95
N VAL A 87 1.76 -38.46 -18.45
CA VAL A 87 2.87 -37.89 -19.22
C VAL A 87 3.93 -38.96 -19.42
N TYR A 88 4.02 -39.49 -20.64
CA TYR A 88 4.90 -40.61 -21.00
C TYR A 88 5.41 -40.48 -22.45
N PRO A 89 6.52 -41.13 -22.83
CA PRO A 89 7.05 -41.02 -24.18
C PRO A 89 6.29 -41.88 -25.20
N ASP A 90 6.19 -41.41 -26.42
CA ASP A 90 5.77 -42.22 -27.56
C ASP A 90 6.87 -43.22 -28.00
N GLN A 91 6.58 -43.99 -29.06
CA GLN A 91 7.51 -44.99 -29.62
C GLN A 91 8.82 -44.38 -30.16
N GLU A 92 8.85 -43.08 -30.44
CA GLU A 92 10.03 -42.35 -30.91
C GLU A 92 10.80 -41.68 -29.75
N GLY A 93 10.30 -41.81 -28.51
CA GLY A 93 10.89 -41.22 -27.31
C GLY A 93 10.55 -39.75 -27.09
N ILE A 94 9.51 -39.24 -27.77
CA ILE A 94 9.02 -37.89 -27.57
C ILE A 94 8.04 -37.92 -26.39
N MET A 95 8.27 -37.12 -25.36
CA MET A 95 7.31 -36.99 -24.25
C MET A 95 5.97 -36.48 -24.78
N LYS A 96 4.88 -37.10 -24.32
CA LYS A 96 3.50 -36.81 -24.69
C LYS A 96 2.63 -36.79 -23.45
N CYS A 97 1.45 -36.19 -23.54
CA CYS A 97 0.46 -36.17 -22.47
C CYS A 97 -0.86 -36.69 -23.01
N TYR A 98 -1.43 -37.70 -22.35
CA TYR A 98 -2.66 -38.37 -22.80
C TYR A 98 -3.67 -38.47 -21.68
N VAL A 99 -4.94 -38.38 -22.06
CA VAL A 99 -6.09 -38.67 -21.22
C VAL A 99 -6.65 -40.01 -21.65
N ALA A 100 -6.90 -40.89 -20.71
CA ALA A 100 -7.73 -42.06 -20.88
C ALA A 100 -9.03 -41.91 -20.10
N ILE A 101 -10.06 -42.63 -20.53
CA ILE A 101 -11.38 -42.66 -19.89
C ILE A 101 -11.75 -44.11 -19.55
N TYR A 102 -12.35 -44.31 -18.39
CA TYR A 102 -12.89 -45.60 -18.00
C TYR A 102 -14.27 -45.83 -18.64
N THR A 103 -14.44 -46.97 -19.30
CA THR A 103 -15.69 -47.34 -19.98
C THR A 103 -16.11 -48.76 -19.59
N SER A 104 -17.28 -49.22 -20.09
CA SER A 104 -17.70 -50.61 -19.90
C SER A 104 -16.74 -51.65 -20.48
N ASP A 105 -15.89 -51.24 -21.42
CA ASP A 105 -14.86 -52.09 -22.04
C ASP A 105 -13.48 -51.89 -21.37
N GLY A 106 -13.44 -51.20 -20.21
CA GLY A 106 -12.22 -50.82 -19.48
C GLY A 106 -11.64 -49.48 -19.94
N TRP A 107 -10.37 -49.24 -19.60
CA TRP A 107 -9.63 -48.03 -19.97
C TRP A 107 -9.46 -47.89 -21.49
N GLN A 108 -9.81 -46.71 -22.02
CA GLN A 108 -9.69 -46.37 -23.42
C GLN A 108 -8.90 -45.07 -23.59
N ASP A 109 -8.02 -45.02 -24.58
CA ASP A 109 -7.37 -43.77 -25.00
C ASP A 109 -8.45 -42.77 -25.42
N TYR A 110 -8.43 -41.58 -24.84
CA TYR A 110 -9.46 -40.57 -25.05
C TYR A 110 -8.95 -39.39 -25.87
N GLN A 111 -7.91 -38.69 -25.38
CA GLN A 111 -7.41 -37.48 -26.03
C GLN A 111 -5.94 -37.20 -25.68
N GLU A 112 -5.16 -36.74 -26.67
CA GLU A 112 -3.83 -36.16 -26.44
C GLU A 112 -3.95 -34.69 -26.00
N ILE A 113 -3.19 -34.29 -24.96
CA ILE A 113 -3.08 -32.92 -24.46
C ILE A 113 -1.77 -32.32 -24.96
N GLU A 114 -1.86 -31.21 -25.69
CA GLU A 114 -0.68 -30.46 -26.14
C GLU A 114 -0.18 -29.46 -25.10
N THR A 115 -1.02 -29.10 -24.13
CA THR A 115 -0.74 -28.09 -23.10
C THR A 115 -0.06 -28.69 -21.87
N PHE A 116 1.13 -29.23 -22.07
CA PHE A 116 2.01 -29.70 -21.00
C PHE A 116 3.47 -29.27 -21.25
N LYS A 117 4.27 -29.32 -20.19
CA LYS A 117 5.66 -28.89 -20.18
C LYS A 117 6.48 -29.78 -19.24
N ILE A 118 7.42 -30.52 -19.82
CA ILE A 118 8.44 -31.30 -19.11
C ILE A 118 9.80 -31.02 -19.75
N GLU A 119 10.66 -30.29 -19.06
CA GLU A 119 11.96 -29.82 -19.60
C GLU A 119 13.12 -30.71 -19.15
N LYS A 120 14.21 -30.71 -19.92
CA LYS A 120 15.50 -31.26 -19.50
C LYS A 120 16.07 -30.49 -18.32
N ASN A 121 16.85 -31.14 -17.46
CA ASN A 121 17.43 -30.55 -16.24
C ASN A 121 16.37 -29.91 -15.33
N SER A 122 15.24 -30.58 -15.15
CA SER A 122 14.10 -30.10 -14.38
C SER A 122 13.71 -31.13 -13.32
N ASN A 123 12.88 -30.71 -12.39
CA ASN A 123 12.19 -31.55 -11.42
C ASN A 123 10.69 -31.21 -11.37
N ILE A 124 10.19 -30.64 -12.48
CA ILE A 124 8.86 -30.03 -12.58
C ILE A 124 8.19 -30.50 -13.86
N VAL A 125 6.94 -30.92 -13.74
CA VAL A 125 6.00 -31.02 -14.85
C VAL A 125 4.85 -30.02 -14.62
N GLU A 126 4.52 -29.24 -15.65
CA GLU A 126 3.32 -28.40 -15.67
C GLU A 126 2.40 -28.92 -16.77
N LEU A 127 1.11 -29.11 -16.50
CA LEU A 127 0.12 -29.48 -17.51
C LEU A 127 -1.20 -28.78 -17.26
N SER A 128 -2.03 -28.70 -18.30
CA SER A 128 -3.38 -28.19 -18.19
C SER A 128 -4.30 -28.88 -19.17
N PHE A 129 -5.57 -28.98 -18.79
CA PHE A 129 -6.59 -29.60 -19.61
C PHE A 129 -7.93 -28.86 -19.45
N PRO A 130 -8.77 -28.84 -20.51
CA PRO A 130 -10.12 -28.29 -20.41
C PRO A 130 -10.99 -29.08 -19.43
N ARG A 131 -11.74 -28.38 -18.57
CA ARG A 131 -12.70 -28.98 -17.62
C ARG A 131 -13.74 -29.87 -18.30
N ILE A 132 -14.07 -29.57 -19.55
CA ILE A 132 -15.03 -30.35 -20.34
C ILE A 132 -14.54 -31.77 -20.62
N LEU A 133 -13.23 -32.02 -20.62
CA LEU A 133 -12.68 -33.36 -20.86
C LEU A 133 -13.11 -34.35 -19.77
N ILE A 134 -13.24 -33.87 -18.54
CA ILE A 134 -13.65 -34.67 -17.38
C ILE A 134 -15.13 -34.48 -17.03
N GLY A 135 -15.95 -33.97 -17.96
CA GLY A 135 -17.40 -33.80 -17.75
C GLY A 135 -17.85 -32.49 -17.11
N ASN A 136 -16.97 -31.49 -16.98
CA ASN A 136 -17.23 -30.21 -16.28
C ASN A 136 -17.75 -30.37 -14.83
N PRO A 137 -17.06 -31.13 -13.96
CA PRO A 137 -17.50 -31.28 -12.59
C PRO A 137 -17.31 -29.98 -11.80
N ASP A 138 -18.14 -29.79 -10.77
CA ASP A 138 -17.98 -28.69 -9.79
C ASP A 138 -16.79 -28.96 -8.85
N LYS A 139 -16.49 -30.23 -8.61
CA LYS A 139 -15.37 -30.72 -7.81
C LYS A 139 -14.99 -32.12 -8.28
N PHE A 140 -13.75 -32.55 -8.07
CA PHE A 140 -13.32 -33.91 -8.36
C PHE A 140 -12.33 -34.39 -7.31
N ASN A 141 -12.22 -35.71 -7.19
CA ASN A 141 -11.24 -36.39 -6.38
C ASN A 141 -10.06 -36.79 -7.26
N TYR A 142 -8.84 -36.77 -6.73
CA TYR A 142 -7.65 -37.15 -7.49
C TYR A 142 -6.51 -37.66 -6.61
N TRP A 143 -5.60 -38.39 -7.23
CA TRP A 143 -4.26 -38.68 -6.71
C TRP A 143 -3.23 -38.43 -7.81
N VAL A 144 -1.96 -38.29 -7.43
CA VAL A 144 -0.87 -37.99 -8.35
C VAL A 144 0.26 -38.98 -8.13
N GLY A 145 0.71 -39.60 -9.22
CA GLY A 145 1.83 -40.52 -9.24
C GLY A 145 3.01 -39.99 -10.05
N VAL A 146 4.21 -40.35 -9.62
CA VAL A 146 5.45 -40.23 -10.38
C VAL A 146 6.18 -41.57 -10.35
N GLY A 147 6.81 -41.93 -11.46
CA GLY A 147 7.50 -43.19 -11.55
C GLY A 147 8.47 -43.26 -12.71
N TYR A 148 8.90 -44.48 -13.03
CA TYR A 148 9.76 -44.71 -14.18
C TYR A 148 9.59 -46.07 -14.88
N TRP A 149 9.70 -46.06 -16.21
CA TRP A 149 9.22 -47.16 -17.06
C TRP A 149 10.24 -48.26 -17.41
N TYR A 150 11.45 -48.26 -16.81
CA TYR A 150 12.55 -49.17 -17.21
C TYR A 150 13.00 -50.19 -16.15
N GLU A 151 12.43 -50.26 -14.94
CA GLU A 151 12.80 -51.31 -13.95
C GLU A 151 11.66 -52.29 -13.70
N GLU A 152 11.97 -53.52 -13.29
CA GLU A 152 11.05 -54.65 -13.20
C GLU A 152 10.58 -54.97 -11.75
N GLU A 153 10.77 -54.09 -10.77
CA GLU A 153 10.34 -54.33 -9.37
C GLU A 153 9.27 -53.34 -8.89
N ASP A 154 8.43 -53.78 -7.93
CA ASP A 154 7.28 -53.09 -7.31
C ASP A 154 7.64 -51.78 -6.54
N LYS A 155 8.78 -51.13 -6.84
CA LYS A 155 9.29 -49.89 -6.22
C LYS A 155 9.40 -48.72 -7.21
N ASN A 156 8.69 -48.81 -8.33
CA ASN A 156 8.81 -47.88 -9.44
C ASN A 156 7.90 -46.65 -9.34
N TRP A 157 7.10 -46.55 -8.28
CA TRP A 157 6.01 -45.60 -8.15
C TRP A 157 6.03 -44.97 -6.76
N ASP A 158 5.88 -43.66 -6.78
CA ASP A 158 5.63 -42.82 -5.62
C ASP A 158 4.36 -42.02 -5.96
N TYR A 159 3.35 -42.08 -5.09
CA TYR A 159 2.05 -41.54 -5.39
C TYR A 159 1.30 -41.10 -4.14
N TYR A 160 0.87 -39.84 -4.14
CA TYR A 160 0.17 -39.25 -3.01
C TYR A 160 -1.32 -39.05 -3.34
N PRO A 161 -2.26 -39.38 -2.42
CA PRO A 161 -2.04 -39.74 -1.01
C PRO A 161 -1.89 -41.25 -0.69
N ASN A 162 -1.87 -42.14 -1.69
CA ASN A 162 -2.16 -43.56 -1.48
C ASN A 162 -0.91 -44.45 -1.22
N ASP A 163 0.01 -43.97 -0.40
CA ASP A 163 1.02 -44.76 0.34
C ASP A 163 1.18 -44.25 1.79
N ASP A 164 0.93 -42.96 2.03
CA ASP A 164 1.17 -42.25 3.29
C ASP A 164 -0.06 -41.98 4.19
N GLU A 165 -1.28 -41.88 3.64
CA GLU A 165 -2.48 -41.47 4.40
C GLU A 165 -3.70 -42.40 4.17
N PRO A 166 -4.61 -42.58 5.16
CA PRO A 166 -5.77 -43.46 5.04
C PRO A 166 -6.91 -42.91 4.16
N PHE A 167 -6.73 -41.74 3.54
CA PHE A 167 -7.70 -41.10 2.66
C PHE A 167 -7.29 -41.31 1.20
N TYR A 168 -8.12 -42.03 0.44
CA TYR A 168 -7.83 -42.49 -0.92
C TYR A 168 -7.61 -41.37 -1.95
N TYR A 169 -8.12 -40.15 -1.73
CA TYR A 169 -8.04 -39.05 -2.69
C TYR A 169 -7.92 -37.68 -2.02
N LEU A 170 -7.32 -36.74 -2.76
CA LEU A 170 -7.48 -35.31 -2.52
C LEU A 170 -8.73 -34.80 -3.26
N GLU A 171 -9.49 -33.89 -2.65
CA GLU A 171 -10.65 -33.24 -3.31
C GLU A 171 -10.28 -31.82 -3.75
N TYR A 172 -10.52 -31.51 -5.03
CA TYR A 172 -10.37 -30.16 -5.56
C TYR A 172 -11.72 -29.56 -5.97
N ASP A 173 -12.09 -28.44 -5.35
CA ASP A 173 -13.35 -27.73 -5.62
C ASP A 173 -13.14 -26.59 -6.64
N LEU A 174 -13.64 -26.80 -7.86
CA LEU A 174 -13.55 -25.90 -9.01
C LEU A 174 -14.56 -24.75 -8.95
N THR A 175 -15.47 -24.74 -7.98
CA THR A 175 -16.39 -23.62 -7.74
C THR A 175 -15.79 -22.55 -6.83
N LYS A 176 -14.73 -22.89 -6.09
CA LYS A 176 -14.10 -21.94 -5.17
C LYS A 176 -13.31 -20.89 -5.92
N LYS A 177 -13.75 -19.64 -5.78
CA LYS A 177 -13.00 -18.48 -6.27
C LYS A 177 -11.60 -18.44 -5.64
N LEU A 178 -10.59 -18.52 -6.49
CA LEU A 178 -9.19 -18.35 -6.11
C LEU A 178 -8.91 -16.87 -5.76
N THR A 179 -8.27 -16.63 -4.62
CA THR A 179 -7.94 -15.28 -4.15
C THR A 179 -6.47 -15.16 -3.79
N GLN A 180 -5.82 -14.11 -4.27
CA GLN A 180 -4.47 -13.73 -3.86
C GLN A 180 -4.45 -13.35 -2.37
N PRO A 181 -3.44 -13.80 -1.60
CA PRO A 181 -3.17 -13.27 -0.28
C PRO A 181 -3.09 -11.74 -0.32
N ALA A 182 -3.70 -11.08 0.66
CA ALA A 182 -3.60 -9.64 0.76
C ALA A 182 -2.17 -9.23 1.13
N LEU A 183 -1.54 -8.38 0.32
CA LEU A 183 -0.27 -7.74 0.64
C LEU A 183 -0.54 -6.61 1.65
N PRO A 184 -0.04 -6.67 2.89
CA PRO A 184 -0.20 -5.57 3.84
C PRO A 184 0.48 -4.31 3.30
N LEU A 185 -0.23 -3.18 3.30
CA LEU A 185 0.33 -1.88 2.96
C LEU A 185 -0.32 -0.79 3.82
N GLU A 186 0.46 -0.22 4.71
CA GLU A 186 0.05 0.87 5.58
C GLU A 186 0.98 2.07 5.39
N ILE A 187 0.42 3.28 5.45
CA ILE A 187 1.20 4.52 5.43
C ILE A 187 0.75 5.48 6.52
N ASP A 188 1.68 6.30 7.00
CA ASP A 188 1.52 7.20 8.15
C ASP A 188 0.80 8.52 7.84
N ILE A 189 0.35 8.69 6.60
CA ILE A 189 -0.40 9.86 6.15
C ILE A 189 -1.90 9.56 6.18
N PRO A 190 -2.71 10.30 6.95
CA PRO A 190 -4.16 10.20 6.90
C PRO A 190 -4.72 10.80 5.60
N ASP A 191 -5.90 10.38 5.18
CA ASP A 191 -6.52 10.99 4.00
C ASP A 191 -6.94 12.44 4.29
N ASN A 192 -6.89 13.31 3.27
CA ASN A 192 -7.10 14.76 3.37
C ASN A 192 -6.13 15.50 4.30
N TYR A 193 -4.89 15.01 4.43
CA TYR A 193 -3.84 15.65 5.22
C TYR A 193 -3.52 17.06 4.69
N LYS A 194 -3.41 18.05 5.58
CA LYS A 194 -3.09 19.45 5.24
C LYS A 194 -1.71 19.83 5.74
N THR A 195 -0.95 20.55 4.93
CA THR A 195 0.41 21.00 5.27
C THR A 195 0.70 22.38 4.66
N ASP A 196 1.57 23.15 5.32
CA ASP A 196 2.14 24.41 4.85
C ASP A 196 3.56 24.25 4.29
N ARG A 197 4.08 23.02 4.29
CA ARG A 197 5.37 22.63 3.72
C ARG A 197 5.20 22.21 2.26
N ASP A 198 6.19 22.55 1.44
CA ASP A 198 6.30 22.13 0.05
C ASP A 198 6.74 20.68 -0.14
N SER A 199 7.01 19.95 0.95
CA SER A 199 7.29 18.52 0.93
C SER A 199 6.75 17.82 2.18
N ILE A 200 6.56 16.50 2.06
CA ILE A 200 6.17 15.61 3.17
C ILE A 200 7.05 14.36 3.16
N MET A 201 7.23 13.75 4.32
CA MET A 201 7.80 12.41 4.42
C MET A 201 6.65 11.41 4.47
N VAL A 202 6.56 10.56 3.46
CA VAL A 202 5.67 9.39 3.43
C VAL A 202 6.42 8.25 4.09
N LYS A 203 5.91 7.67 5.18
CA LYS A 203 6.42 6.43 5.75
C LYS A 203 5.35 5.37 5.73
N GLY A 204 5.77 4.12 5.71
CA GLY A 204 4.83 3.03 5.78
C GLY A 204 5.46 1.69 6.13
N LYS A 205 4.61 0.68 6.16
CA LYS A 205 4.98 -0.70 6.43
C LYS A 205 4.27 -1.63 5.46
N THR A 206 5.02 -2.63 4.99
CA THR A 206 4.53 -3.72 4.13
C THR A 206 5.31 -5.00 4.44
N SER A 207 5.18 -6.03 3.61
CA SER A 207 6.00 -7.25 3.69
C SER A 207 7.46 -6.94 3.36
N SER A 208 8.40 -7.61 4.03
CA SER A 208 9.84 -7.35 3.87
C SER A 208 10.39 -7.72 2.50
N ASP A 209 9.69 -8.57 1.75
CA ASP A 209 10.03 -8.99 0.38
C ASP A 209 9.34 -8.14 -0.70
N ALA A 210 8.57 -7.12 -0.30
CA ALA A 210 7.86 -6.27 -1.23
C ALA A 210 8.76 -5.19 -1.85
N THR A 211 8.50 -4.89 -3.12
CA THR A 211 8.91 -3.66 -3.80
C THR A 211 7.82 -2.61 -3.61
N VAL A 212 8.19 -1.38 -3.23
CA VAL A 212 7.24 -0.27 -3.04
C VAL A 212 7.53 0.85 -4.04
N GLU A 213 6.48 1.41 -4.63
CA GLU A 213 6.53 2.62 -5.45
C GLU A 213 5.76 3.74 -4.77
N ILE A 214 6.33 4.94 -4.69
CA ILE A 214 5.63 6.16 -4.24
C ILE A 214 5.65 7.16 -5.39
N ASN A 215 4.47 7.48 -5.90
CA ASN A 215 4.23 8.29 -7.11
C ASN A 215 4.96 7.74 -8.34
N GLY A 216 5.02 6.41 -8.46
CA GLY A 216 5.66 5.72 -9.60
C GLY A 216 7.18 5.63 -9.53
N GLU A 217 7.83 6.09 -8.46
CA GLU A 217 9.26 5.83 -8.24
C GLU A 217 9.47 4.86 -7.09
N GLU A 218 10.35 3.89 -7.32
CA GLU A 218 10.66 2.81 -6.38
C GLU A 218 11.34 3.33 -5.10
N VAL A 219 11.01 2.68 -3.97
CA VAL A 219 11.49 2.99 -2.63
C VAL A 219 11.96 1.72 -1.96
N LEU A 220 13.14 1.79 -1.35
CA LEU A 220 13.70 0.66 -0.62
C LEU A 220 12.83 0.29 0.58
N VAL A 221 12.52 -0.99 0.69
CA VAL A 221 11.87 -1.60 1.85
C VAL A 221 12.96 -2.25 2.72
N SER A 222 12.96 -1.93 4.01
CA SER A 222 13.88 -2.55 4.96
C SER A 222 13.51 -4.01 5.24
N SER A 223 14.43 -4.77 5.85
CA SER A 223 14.15 -6.14 6.32
C SER A 223 13.00 -6.25 7.33
N SER A 224 12.60 -5.13 7.95
CA SER A 224 11.45 -5.04 8.85
C SER A 224 10.13 -4.64 8.16
N GLY A 225 10.16 -4.48 6.83
CA GLY A 225 9.01 -4.05 6.03
C GLY A 225 8.77 -2.53 6.02
N ILE A 226 9.62 -1.74 6.69
CA ILE A 226 9.47 -0.28 6.75
C ILE A 226 10.06 0.37 5.50
N PHE A 227 9.35 1.35 4.95
CA PHE A 227 9.80 2.22 3.87
C PHE A 227 9.53 3.69 4.21
N ALA A 228 10.31 4.60 3.60
CA ALA A 228 10.08 6.03 3.72
C ALA A 228 10.64 6.79 2.51
N LYS A 229 9.95 7.86 2.11
CA LYS A 229 10.41 8.77 1.06
C LYS A 229 9.90 10.18 1.27
N ILE A 230 10.70 11.17 0.90
CA ILE A 230 10.26 12.58 0.82
C ILE A 230 9.57 12.79 -0.53
N VAL A 231 8.36 13.35 -0.49
CA VAL A 231 7.58 13.72 -1.68
C VAL A 231 7.41 15.23 -1.70
N GLU A 232 7.88 15.85 -2.78
CA GLU A 232 7.63 17.26 -3.09
C GLU A 232 6.17 17.47 -3.51
N LEU A 233 5.58 18.59 -3.11
CA LEU A 233 4.19 18.93 -3.29
C LEU A 233 4.01 20.17 -4.15
N ASN A 234 3.01 20.11 -5.02
CA ASN A 234 2.52 21.29 -5.72
C ASN A 234 1.52 22.05 -4.84
N PRO A 235 1.45 23.39 -4.93
CA PRO A 235 0.43 24.15 -4.20
C PRO A 235 -0.98 23.66 -4.53
N GLY A 236 -1.80 23.48 -3.50
CA GLY A 236 -3.15 22.92 -3.64
C GLY A 236 -3.17 21.41 -3.40
N GLU A 237 -4.01 20.71 -4.16
CA GLU A 237 -4.23 19.28 -3.97
C GLU A 237 -3.18 18.42 -4.66
N ASN A 238 -2.69 17.42 -3.94
CA ASN A 238 -1.77 16.40 -4.41
C ASN A 238 -2.38 15.03 -4.07
N ILE A 239 -2.18 14.06 -4.95
CA ILE A 239 -2.49 12.66 -4.68
C ILE A 239 -1.17 11.93 -4.50
N ILE A 240 -0.98 11.35 -3.32
CA ILE A 240 0.12 10.44 -3.03
C ILE A 240 -0.38 9.03 -3.35
N ASP A 241 0.22 8.41 -4.36
CA ASP A 241 -0.09 7.05 -4.79
C ASP A 241 1.02 6.11 -4.34
N VAL A 242 0.71 5.16 -3.46
CA VAL A 242 1.65 4.19 -2.92
C VAL A 242 1.23 2.80 -3.37
N LYS A 243 2.11 2.11 -4.09
CA LYS A 243 1.90 0.75 -4.57
C LYS A 243 2.94 -0.17 -3.97
N ALA A 244 2.54 -1.40 -3.67
CA ALA A 244 3.44 -2.45 -3.26
C ALA A 244 3.20 -3.71 -4.10
N TYR A 245 4.28 -4.46 -4.35
CA TYR A 245 4.29 -5.70 -5.10
C TYR A 245 5.21 -6.69 -4.37
N ASP A 246 4.76 -7.91 -4.08
CA ASP A 246 5.64 -8.92 -3.48
C ASP A 246 6.24 -9.88 -4.52
N SER A 247 7.14 -10.76 -4.05
CA SER A 247 7.78 -11.77 -4.89
C SER A 247 6.77 -12.75 -5.51
N ALA A 248 5.63 -12.94 -4.84
CA ALA A 248 4.50 -13.73 -5.29
C ALA A 248 3.55 -12.97 -6.25
N GLY A 249 3.81 -11.71 -6.58
CA GLY A 249 2.98 -10.92 -7.49
C GLY A 249 1.69 -10.39 -6.88
N ASN A 250 1.48 -10.53 -5.57
CA ASN A 250 0.39 -9.85 -4.90
C ASN A 250 0.64 -8.35 -4.93
N THR A 251 -0.44 -7.57 -5.02
CA THR A 251 -0.35 -6.12 -5.10
C THR A 251 -1.22 -5.43 -4.05
N ALA A 252 -0.80 -4.26 -3.61
CA ALA A 252 -1.60 -3.36 -2.78
C ALA A 252 -1.41 -1.92 -3.23
N GLU A 253 -2.47 -1.12 -3.18
CA GLU A 253 -2.46 0.30 -3.52
C GLU A 253 -3.13 1.11 -2.43
N VAL A 254 -2.48 2.22 -2.02
CA VAL A 254 -3.04 3.19 -1.09
C VAL A 254 -2.87 4.59 -1.66
N LYS A 255 -3.98 5.30 -1.80
CA LYS A 255 -4.00 6.71 -2.21
C LYS A 255 -4.31 7.62 -1.02
N ARG A 256 -3.62 8.77 -0.95
CA ARG A 256 -3.88 9.83 0.03
C ARG A 256 -3.96 11.18 -0.65
N ARG A 257 -5.04 11.90 -0.35
CA ARG A 257 -5.16 13.31 -0.71
C ARG A 257 -4.38 14.16 0.29
N VAL A 258 -3.41 14.92 -0.21
CA VAL A 258 -2.63 15.87 0.57
C VAL A 258 -2.84 17.27 0.02
N ILE A 259 -3.21 18.22 0.88
CA ILE A 259 -3.46 19.61 0.51
C ILE A 259 -2.30 20.46 1.02
N TYR A 260 -1.43 20.88 0.11
CA TYR A 260 -0.41 21.87 0.39
C TYR A 260 -1.04 23.26 0.33
N GLU A 261 -1.40 23.78 1.50
CA GLU A 261 -1.90 25.13 1.70
C GLU A 261 -0.70 26.09 1.68
N LYS A 262 -0.09 26.32 0.50
CA LYS A 262 1.01 27.26 0.32
C LYS A 262 0.65 28.58 0.99
N GLY A 263 1.35 28.88 2.08
CA GLY A 263 0.99 29.92 3.02
C GLY A 263 0.69 31.24 2.30
N ARG A 264 -0.50 31.79 2.56
CA ARG A 264 -0.78 33.19 2.28
C ARG A 264 0.14 34.04 3.15
N LYS A 265 1.37 34.27 2.69
CA LYS A 265 2.30 35.22 3.31
C LYS A 265 1.59 36.58 3.37
N VAL A 266 1.40 37.11 4.57
CA VAL A 266 0.90 38.47 4.76
C VAL A 266 2.11 39.38 4.92
N VAL A 267 2.35 40.22 3.90
CA VAL A 267 3.39 41.25 3.91
C VAL A 267 2.73 42.61 4.08
N ILE A 268 2.99 43.26 5.21
CA ILE A 268 2.50 44.61 5.50
C ILE A 268 3.66 45.59 5.43
N GLU A 269 3.53 46.66 4.64
CA GLU A 269 4.48 47.76 4.62
C GLU A 269 3.81 49.03 5.19
N LEU A 270 4.48 49.68 6.14
CA LEU A 270 4.02 50.91 6.80
C LEU A 270 5.11 51.97 6.73
N TRP A 271 4.75 53.24 6.71
CA TRP A 271 5.72 54.36 6.73
C TRP A 271 5.45 55.29 7.92
N ILE A 272 6.49 55.57 8.71
CA ILE A 272 6.37 56.47 9.87
C ILE A 272 5.86 57.84 9.44
N GLY A 273 4.84 58.35 10.15
CA GLY A 273 4.22 59.64 9.91
C GLY A 273 3.24 59.69 8.72
N LYS A 274 3.05 58.57 8.00
CA LYS A 274 2.13 58.49 6.85
C LYS A 274 0.95 57.57 7.16
N LYS A 275 -0.24 57.94 6.70
CA LYS A 275 -1.42 57.05 6.74
C LYS A 275 -1.39 55.98 5.65
N LYS A 276 -0.41 56.00 4.74
CA LYS A 276 -0.29 55.01 3.68
C LYS A 276 0.25 53.69 4.24
N ALA A 277 -0.36 52.57 3.84
CA ALA A 277 0.12 51.22 4.07
C ALA A 277 0.03 50.40 2.77
N LYS A 278 0.77 49.30 2.70
CA LYS A 278 0.53 48.23 1.72
C LYS A 278 0.29 46.91 2.43
N MET A 279 -0.61 46.11 1.90
CA MET A 279 -0.77 44.70 2.29
C MET A 279 -0.73 43.85 1.02
N ASN A 280 0.24 42.95 0.94
CA ASN A 280 0.51 42.10 -0.23
C ASN A 280 0.59 42.91 -1.53
N GLY A 281 1.28 44.06 -1.48
CA GLY A 281 1.47 44.97 -2.62
C GLY A 281 0.31 45.93 -2.90
N LYS A 282 -0.89 45.68 -2.37
CA LYS A 282 -2.07 46.55 -2.54
C LYS A 282 -2.04 47.70 -1.53
N ASP A 283 -2.35 48.92 -1.97
CA ASP A 283 -2.38 50.12 -1.13
C ASP A 283 -3.62 50.15 -0.20
N TYR A 284 -3.42 50.58 1.04
CA TYR A 284 -4.44 50.79 2.08
C TYR A 284 -4.20 52.13 2.79
N LEU A 285 -5.27 52.66 3.40
CA LEU A 285 -5.22 53.85 4.22
C LEU A 285 -5.46 53.50 5.69
N LEU A 286 -4.52 53.86 6.56
CA LEU A 286 -4.62 53.71 8.00
C LEU A 286 -5.46 54.86 8.58
N ASP A 287 -6.22 54.56 9.63
CA ASP A 287 -6.97 55.57 10.37
C ASP A 287 -6.07 56.66 10.97
N ALA A 288 -4.86 56.29 11.39
CA ALA A 288 -3.86 57.18 11.96
C ALA A 288 -2.44 56.75 11.56
N PRO A 289 -1.48 57.69 11.42
CA PRO A 289 -0.12 57.35 11.03
C PRO A 289 0.64 56.66 12.18
N PRO A 290 1.50 55.68 11.88
CA PRO A 290 2.40 55.10 12.87
C PRO A 290 3.48 56.12 13.25
N PHE A 291 3.96 56.07 14.48
CA PHE A 291 4.98 57.00 14.97
C PHE A 291 5.96 56.33 15.93
N ILE A 292 7.08 56.99 16.18
CA ILE A 292 8.11 56.49 17.10
C ILE A 292 8.02 57.27 18.41
N GLU A 293 8.01 56.55 19.53
CA GLU A 293 8.13 57.10 20.87
C GLU A 293 9.13 56.26 21.65
N ASN A 294 10.09 56.90 22.32
CA ASN A 294 11.12 56.24 23.15
C ASN A 294 11.82 55.08 22.40
N GLY A 295 12.11 55.26 21.10
CA GLY A 295 12.74 54.24 20.28
C GLY A 295 11.86 53.01 19.97
N ARG A 296 10.54 53.11 20.16
CA ARG A 296 9.57 52.08 19.78
C ARG A 296 8.54 52.62 18.80
N THR A 297 8.26 51.82 17.77
CA THR A 297 7.19 52.12 16.82
C THR A 297 5.84 51.76 17.42
N LEU A 298 4.96 52.74 17.48
CA LEU A 298 3.57 52.60 17.87
C LEU A 298 2.67 52.66 16.64
N VAL A 299 1.74 51.72 16.55
CA VAL A 299 0.83 51.59 15.40
C VAL A 299 -0.62 51.48 15.84
N PRO A 300 -1.60 51.93 15.03
CA PRO A 300 -3.00 51.59 15.24
C PRO A 300 -3.18 50.08 15.09
N ILE A 301 -3.50 49.39 16.18
CA ILE A 301 -3.37 47.92 16.23
C ILE A 301 -4.33 47.18 15.29
N ARG A 302 -5.53 47.74 15.09
CA ARG A 302 -6.61 47.04 14.39
C ARG A 302 -6.21 46.57 13.00
N PHE A 303 -5.60 47.45 12.19
CA PHE A 303 -5.18 47.10 10.84
C PHE A 303 -4.21 45.92 10.82
N ILE A 304 -3.21 45.91 11.72
CA ILE A 304 -2.19 44.85 11.75
C ILE A 304 -2.77 43.53 12.25
N ALA A 305 -3.53 43.58 13.35
CA ALA A 305 -4.12 42.39 13.95
C ALA A 305 -5.14 41.72 13.01
N GLU A 306 -6.06 42.50 12.42
CA GLU A 306 -7.07 41.97 11.49
C GLU A 306 -6.44 41.44 10.20
N SER A 307 -5.35 42.05 9.70
CA SER A 307 -4.59 41.51 8.57
C SER A 307 -3.98 40.13 8.85
N PHE A 308 -3.76 39.76 10.12
CA PHE A 308 -3.32 38.43 10.52
C PHE A 308 -4.49 37.48 10.80
N GLY A 309 -5.74 37.94 10.65
CA GLY A 309 -6.93 37.18 11.02
C GLY A 309 -7.26 37.23 12.51
N ALA A 310 -6.62 38.10 13.29
CA ALA A 310 -6.92 38.28 14.70
C ALA A 310 -8.13 39.19 14.92
N LYS A 311 -8.92 38.89 15.96
CA LYS A 311 -10.03 39.73 16.41
C LYS A 311 -9.54 40.73 17.45
N VAL A 312 -9.96 42.00 17.34
CA VAL A 312 -9.63 43.07 18.30
C VAL A 312 -10.88 43.56 19.01
N ASP A 313 -10.98 43.29 20.30
CA ASP A 313 -12.05 43.76 21.18
C ASP A 313 -11.56 44.93 22.07
N TRP A 314 -12.47 45.86 22.38
CA TRP A 314 -12.21 47.03 23.23
C TRP A 314 -13.19 47.06 24.40
N ILE A 315 -12.67 47.19 25.61
CA ILE A 315 -13.44 47.35 26.86
C ILE A 315 -13.24 48.78 27.34
N GLY A 316 -14.30 49.59 27.28
CA GLY A 316 -14.23 51.03 27.53
C GLY A 316 -14.02 51.39 29.00
N GLU A 317 -14.66 50.64 29.90
CA GLU A 317 -14.66 50.83 31.34
C GLU A 317 -13.25 50.73 31.91
N THR A 318 -12.49 49.73 31.45
CA THR A 318 -11.13 49.44 31.92
C THR A 318 -10.04 49.97 30.99
N LYS A 319 -10.43 50.53 29.84
CA LYS A 319 -9.53 50.93 28.74
C LYS A 319 -8.61 49.79 28.31
N THR A 320 -9.20 48.64 28.00
CA THR A 320 -8.49 47.40 27.67
C THR A 320 -8.71 47.01 26.22
N VAL A 321 -7.63 46.71 25.51
CA VAL A 321 -7.64 46.03 24.22
C VAL A 321 -7.40 44.53 24.45
N ILE A 322 -8.20 43.69 23.81
CA ILE A 322 -7.99 42.23 23.75
C ILE A 322 -7.81 41.85 22.29
N ILE A 323 -6.73 41.13 21.98
CA ILE A 323 -6.39 40.68 20.63
C ILE A 323 -6.28 39.17 20.64
N ASN A 324 -7.13 38.49 19.86
CA ASN A 324 -7.18 37.03 19.82
C ASN A 324 -6.86 36.55 18.40
N LEU A 325 -5.81 35.73 18.26
CA LEU A 325 -5.46 35.03 17.02
C LEU A 325 -5.77 33.54 17.21
N GLU A 326 -6.91 33.11 16.65
CA GLU A 326 -7.43 31.75 16.82
C GLU A 326 -6.50 30.69 16.21
N SER A 327 -5.93 30.97 15.01
CA SER A 327 -5.09 30.01 14.28
C SER A 327 -3.87 29.54 15.08
N LYS A 328 -3.35 30.39 15.97
CA LYS A 328 -2.19 30.10 16.83
C LYS A 328 -2.53 29.99 18.31
N LYS A 329 -3.82 30.11 18.70
CA LYS A 329 -4.29 30.12 20.09
C LYS A 329 -3.56 31.14 20.96
N ILE A 330 -3.44 32.38 20.46
CA ILE A 330 -2.78 33.48 21.16
C ILE A 330 -3.80 34.54 21.55
N SER A 331 -3.80 34.92 22.83
CA SER A 331 -4.58 36.02 23.40
C SER A 331 -3.64 37.05 24.04
N ILE A 332 -3.76 38.30 23.62
CA ILE A 332 -3.00 39.44 24.14
C ILE A 332 -3.98 40.43 24.78
N VAL A 333 -3.79 40.74 26.05
CA VAL A 333 -4.55 41.74 26.79
C VAL A 333 -3.65 42.91 27.13
N LEU A 334 -4.07 44.11 26.73
CA LEU A 334 -3.33 45.36 26.88
C LEU A 334 -4.21 46.41 27.53
N GLN A 335 -3.74 47.04 28.60
CA GLN A 335 -4.43 48.16 29.23
C GLN A 335 -3.73 49.49 28.90
N ILE A 336 -4.50 50.51 28.53
CA ILE A 336 -3.97 51.85 28.22
C ILE A 336 -3.21 52.41 29.43
N GLY A 337 -1.99 52.89 29.19
CA GLY A 337 -1.10 53.45 30.21
C GLY A 337 -0.33 52.43 31.05
N SER A 338 -0.66 51.14 30.95
CA SER A 338 0.07 50.07 31.64
C SER A 338 1.23 49.55 30.80
N LYS A 339 2.40 49.35 31.43
CA LYS A 339 3.50 48.60 30.83
C LYS A 339 3.37 47.10 31.02
N ILE A 340 2.31 46.60 31.65
CA ILE A 340 2.08 45.17 31.82
C ILE A 340 1.06 44.72 30.79
N ALA A 341 1.47 43.80 29.92
CA ALA A 341 0.61 43.02 29.04
C ALA A 341 0.36 41.64 29.65
N ILE A 342 -0.76 41.01 29.26
CA ILE A 342 -1.01 39.59 29.57
C ILE A 342 -1.05 38.83 28.24
N VAL A 343 -0.21 37.82 28.08
CA VAL A 343 -0.17 36.94 26.90
C VAL A 343 -0.49 35.53 27.36
N ASN A 344 -1.60 34.96 26.90
CA ASN A 344 -2.06 33.61 27.29
C ASN A 344 -2.07 33.36 28.82
N GLY A 345 -2.35 34.41 29.61
CA GLY A 345 -2.37 34.35 31.07
C GLY A 345 -1.08 34.79 31.77
N GLU A 346 0.04 34.91 31.04
CA GLU A 346 1.34 35.31 31.60
C GLU A 346 1.59 36.82 31.49
N ARG A 347 2.25 37.40 32.50
CA ARG A 347 2.56 38.84 32.53
C ARG A 347 3.85 39.14 31.78
N ILE A 348 3.77 40.06 30.83
CA ILE A 348 4.93 40.56 30.05
C ILE A 348 5.08 42.07 30.27
N ILE A 349 6.32 42.53 30.48
CA ILE A 349 6.65 43.95 30.62
C ILE A 349 6.96 44.56 29.25
N LEU A 350 6.28 45.65 28.92
CA LEU A 350 6.44 46.43 27.71
C LEU A 350 7.42 47.58 27.92
N ASP A 351 8.23 47.86 26.91
CA ASP A 351 9.10 49.03 26.92
C ASP A 351 8.31 50.35 26.96
N VAL A 352 7.21 50.39 26.21
CA VAL A 352 6.30 51.54 26.07
C VAL A 352 4.87 51.06 26.26
N ALA A 353 4.09 51.81 27.06
CA ALA A 353 2.70 51.47 27.33
C ALA A 353 1.80 51.75 26.12
N PRO A 354 0.74 50.95 25.89
CA PRO A 354 -0.33 51.27 24.95
C PRO A 354 -0.98 52.62 25.29
N LYS A 355 -1.40 53.38 24.27
CA LYS A 355 -2.03 54.69 24.49
C LYS A 355 -3.09 55.02 23.45
N ILE A 356 -3.92 55.99 23.79
CA ILE A 356 -4.92 56.54 22.88
C ILE A 356 -4.39 57.86 22.32
N VAL A 357 -4.34 57.97 21.00
CA VAL A 357 -4.01 59.21 20.29
C VAL A 357 -5.11 59.47 19.29
N ASN A 358 -5.76 60.64 19.38
CA ASN A 358 -6.87 61.05 18.49
C ASN A 358 -7.96 59.98 18.35
N GLY A 359 -8.37 59.34 19.46
CA GLY A 359 -9.42 58.32 19.45
C GLY A 359 -9.02 56.99 18.82
N ARG A 360 -7.73 56.70 18.67
CA ARG A 360 -7.20 55.41 18.21
C ARG A 360 -6.23 54.81 19.21
N THR A 361 -6.32 53.50 19.41
CA THR A 361 -5.42 52.74 20.28
C THR A 361 -4.13 52.40 19.54
N PHE A 362 -3.02 52.86 20.11
CA PHE A 362 -1.67 52.62 19.65
C PHE A 362 -0.96 51.65 20.59
N VAL A 363 -0.29 50.66 20.01
CA VAL A 363 0.44 49.63 20.75
C VAL A 363 1.85 49.44 20.18
N PRO A 364 2.83 48.94 20.98
CA PRO A 364 4.16 48.62 20.48
C PRO A 364 4.08 47.54 19.40
N LEU A 365 4.41 47.90 18.16
CA LEU A 365 4.23 47.02 17.01
C LEU A 365 5.00 45.72 17.16
N ARG A 366 6.29 45.83 17.51
CA ARG A 366 7.20 44.68 17.59
C ARG A 366 6.68 43.64 18.59
N PHE A 367 6.27 44.08 19.78
CA PHE A 367 5.69 43.21 20.80
C PHE A 367 4.52 42.39 20.23
N VAL A 368 3.53 43.05 19.62
CA VAL A 368 2.35 42.33 19.13
C VAL A 368 2.68 41.43 17.94
N ALA A 369 3.46 41.93 16.98
CA ALA A 369 3.85 41.17 15.80
C ALA A 369 4.68 39.92 16.16
N GLU A 370 5.72 40.06 16.97
CA GLU A 370 6.57 38.95 17.39
C GLU A 370 5.82 37.96 18.29
N THR A 371 4.87 38.43 19.11
CA THR A 371 4.01 37.53 19.91
C THR A 371 3.19 36.61 18.99
N PHE A 372 2.72 37.09 17.83
CA PHE A 372 2.05 36.26 16.82
C PHE A 372 3.02 35.43 15.95
N GLY A 373 4.33 35.56 16.16
CA GLY A 373 5.36 34.89 15.36
C GLY A 373 5.63 35.56 14.00
N ALA A 374 5.30 36.85 13.86
CA ALA A 374 5.64 37.63 12.67
C ALA A 374 7.05 38.24 12.78
N GLU A 375 7.73 38.36 11.64
CA GLU A 375 9.02 39.04 11.52
C GLU A 375 8.80 40.54 11.23
N VAL A 376 9.59 41.41 11.87
CA VAL A 376 9.52 42.87 11.69
C VAL A 376 10.86 43.43 11.25
N LEU A 377 10.90 43.96 10.02
CA LEU A 377 12.05 44.59 9.40
C LEU A 377 11.91 46.12 9.41
N TRP A 378 13.02 46.82 9.62
CA TRP A 378 13.09 48.28 9.59
C TRP A 378 14.04 48.76 8.49
N ASN A 379 13.55 49.67 7.65
CA ASN A 379 14.37 50.41 6.70
C ASN A 379 14.41 51.89 7.14
N GLY A 380 15.58 52.32 7.59
CA GLY A 380 15.79 53.67 8.13
C GLY A 380 15.75 54.79 7.08
N SER A 381 16.23 54.55 5.86
CA SER A 381 16.26 55.57 4.81
C SER A 381 14.86 55.89 4.28
N GLU A 382 14.00 54.87 4.17
CA GLU A 382 12.60 55.04 3.77
C GLU A 382 11.66 55.33 4.94
N ARG A 383 12.14 55.22 6.18
CA ARG A 383 11.32 55.18 7.40
C ARG A 383 10.18 54.16 7.30
N LYS A 384 10.49 52.99 6.73
CA LYS A 384 9.54 51.94 6.39
C LYS A 384 9.66 50.75 7.35
N ILE A 385 8.52 50.24 7.80
CA ILE A 385 8.41 48.95 8.49
C ILE A 385 7.87 47.92 7.51
N THR A 386 8.49 46.76 7.42
CA THR A 386 7.94 45.59 6.74
C THR A 386 7.65 44.50 7.75
N ILE A 387 6.42 44.01 7.79
CA ILE A 387 5.98 42.94 8.68
C ILE A 387 5.65 41.72 7.82
N ILE A 388 6.21 40.57 8.18
CA ILE A 388 6.03 39.31 7.45
C ILE A 388 5.40 38.30 8.40
N PHE A 389 4.19 37.86 8.08
CA PHE A 389 3.46 36.89 8.87
C PHE A 389 3.06 35.68 8.01
N THR A 390 3.30 34.48 8.56
CA THR A 390 2.81 33.22 8.04
C THR A 390 1.75 32.70 9.01
N PRO A 391 0.45 32.68 8.61
CA PRO A 391 -0.69 32.34 9.45
C PRO A 391 -0.61 31.03 10.22
#